data_AF-A0A8S0Z9M0-F1
#
_entry.id   AF-A0A8S0Z9M0-F1
#
_cell.length_a   1.000
_cell.length_b   1.000
_cell.length_c   1.000
_cell.angle_alpha   90.00
_cell.angle_beta   90.00
_cell.angle_gamma   90.00
#
_symmetry.space_group_name_H-M   'P 1'
#
loop_
_entity.id
_entity.type
_entity.pdbx_description
1 polymer ?
#
loop_
_entity_poly.entity_id
_entity_poly.type
_entity_poly.pdbx_seq_one_letter_code
_entity_poly.pdbx_strand_id
1 'polypeptide(L)'
;MTYDRFYDLKALQEAWGSNFNMDEHGNQLKWQEIKVLKVEKDSPMSFFFKTSFSDTEFKKCWVNKRKTRRTGVVSTSKIPSNLSRAYTEKIPLSDAKKKDIQELVDKNVIPKSYYDIFYKNVL
;
A
#
# COMPACT_ATOMS: atom_id res chain seq x y z
N MET A 1 12.36 16.15 6.82
CA MET A 1 11.63 14.88 6.56
C MET A 1 10.18 15.03 7.00
N THR A 2 9.26 14.87 6.06
CA THR A 2 7.80 15.04 6.19
C THR A 2 7.16 13.68 6.45
N TYR A 3 6.77 13.42 7.70
CA TYR A 3 6.13 12.16 8.12
C TYR A 3 4.65 12.07 7.68
N ASP A 4 4.05 13.21 7.36
CA ASP A 4 2.65 13.42 7.00
C ASP A 4 2.27 12.89 5.61
N ARG A 5 3.26 12.54 4.79
CA ARG A 5 3.06 12.04 3.41
C ARG A 5 3.13 10.52 3.29
N PHE A 6 3.31 9.81 4.39
CA PHE A 6 3.32 8.35 4.40
C PHE A 6 1.95 7.82 4.81
N TYR A 7 1.40 6.91 4.01
CA TYR A 7 0.10 6.29 4.25
C TYR A 7 0.25 4.81 4.62
N ASP A 8 -0.63 4.33 5.49
CA ASP A 8 -0.66 2.93 5.91
C ASP A 8 -1.40 2.08 4.87
N LEU A 9 -0.65 1.60 3.88
CA LEU A 9 -1.17 0.72 2.83
C LEU A 9 -1.50 -0.68 3.36
N LYS A 10 -0.95 -1.09 4.51
CA LYS A 10 -1.24 -2.39 5.11
C LYS A 10 -2.64 -2.36 5.72
N ALA A 11 -2.97 -1.32 6.48
CA ALA A 11 -4.32 -1.08 6.96
C ALA A 11 -5.34 -0.99 5.80
N LEU A 12 -4.95 -0.37 4.68
CA LEU A 12 -5.78 -0.35 3.46
C LEU A 12 -6.01 -1.76 2.90
N GLN A 13 -4.95 -2.57 2.79
CA GLN A 13 -5.05 -3.95 2.30
C GLN A 13 -5.94 -4.81 3.20
N GLU A 14 -5.80 -4.69 4.52
CA GLU A 14 -6.65 -5.37 5.50
C GLU A 14 -8.13 -4.97 5.34
N ALA A 15 -8.40 -3.69 5.06
CA ALA A 15 -9.76 -3.21 4.78
C ALA A 15 -10.31 -3.70 3.43
N TRP A 16 -9.46 -3.87 2.41
CA TRP A 16 -9.85 -4.38 1.09
C TRP A 16 -10.11 -5.89 1.12
N GLY A 17 -9.46 -6.60 2.03
CA GLY A 17 -9.56 -8.05 2.17
C GLY A 17 -8.40 -8.79 1.50
N SER A 18 -8.58 -10.10 1.37
CA SER A 18 -7.59 -11.02 0.81
C SER A 18 -8.27 -12.05 -0.09
N ASN A 19 -7.47 -12.73 -0.92
CA ASN A 19 -7.90 -13.87 -1.75
C ASN A 19 -8.93 -13.52 -2.84
N PHE A 20 -8.60 -12.58 -3.74
CA PHE A 20 -9.39 -12.30 -4.94
C PHE A 20 -9.21 -13.42 -5.97
N ASN A 21 -9.84 -14.56 -5.71
CA ASN A 21 -9.60 -15.82 -6.43
C ASN A 21 -10.76 -16.23 -7.32
N MET A 22 -11.78 -15.38 -7.48
CA MET A 22 -12.95 -15.65 -8.31
C MET A 22 -13.30 -14.44 -9.17
N ASP A 23 -13.64 -14.68 -10.43
CA ASP A 23 -14.21 -13.65 -11.29
C ASP A 23 -15.72 -13.43 -11.00
N GLU A 24 -16.34 -12.49 -11.69
CA GLU A 24 -17.77 -12.20 -11.54
C GLU A 24 -18.71 -13.34 -11.95
N HIS A 25 -18.24 -14.27 -12.79
CA HIS A 25 -18.97 -15.44 -13.24
C HIS A 25 -18.76 -16.67 -12.32
N GLY A 26 -17.90 -16.55 -11.31
CA GLY A 26 -17.57 -17.62 -10.38
C GLY A 26 -16.46 -18.56 -10.86
N ASN A 27 -15.76 -18.22 -11.93
CA ASN A 27 -14.58 -18.97 -12.35
C ASN A 27 -13.39 -18.63 -11.45
N GLN A 28 -12.53 -19.62 -11.23
CA GLN A 28 -11.33 -19.43 -10.44
C GLN A 28 -10.32 -18.54 -11.17
N LEU A 29 -9.89 -17.48 -10.51
CA LEU A 29 -8.83 -16.59 -10.96
C LEU A 29 -7.47 -17.20 -10.58
N LYS A 30 -6.66 -17.50 -11.59
CA LYS A 30 -5.29 -17.96 -11.42
C LYS A 30 -4.33 -16.80 -11.64
N TRP A 31 -3.80 -16.26 -10.55
CA TRP A 31 -2.91 -15.10 -10.57
C TRP A 31 -1.68 -15.27 -11.49
N GLN A 32 -1.16 -16.49 -11.58
CA GLN A 32 0.00 -16.82 -12.43
C GLN A 32 -0.29 -16.73 -13.93
N GLU A 33 -1.56 -16.83 -14.34
CA GLU A 33 -1.97 -16.80 -15.75
C GLU A 33 -2.31 -15.38 -16.22
N ILE A 34 -2.38 -14.40 -15.32
CA ILE A 34 -2.70 -13.00 -15.68
C ILE A 34 -1.53 -12.38 -16.44
N LYS A 35 -1.84 -11.83 -17.63
CA LYS A 35 -0.88 -11.10 -18.48
C LYS A 35 -1.10 -9.60 -18.48
N VAL A 36 -2.35 -9.18 -18.33
CA VAL A 36 -2.73 -7.77 -18.29
C VAL A 36 -3.64 -7.55 -17.10
N LEU A 37 -3.33 -6.52 -16.30
CA LEU A 37 -4.15 -6.07 -15.19
C LEU A 37 -4.50 -4.59 -15.41
N LYS A 38 -5.78 -4.27 -15.31
CA LYS A 38 -6.33 -2.94 -15.52
C LYS A 38 -7.17 -2.54 -14.31
N VAL A 39 -6.93 -1.34 -13.82
CA VAL A 39 -7.69 -0.71 -12.73
C VAL A 39 -8.22 0.61 -13.26
N GLU A 40 -9.50 0.88 -13.01
CA GLU A 40 -10.18 2.09 -13.48
C GLU A 40 -10.63 2.93 -12.29
N LYS A 41 -10.51 4.26 -12.39
CA LYS A 41 -10.94 5.18 -11.34
C LYS A 41 -12.45 5.11 -11.11
N ASP A 42 -13.22 4.88 -12.17
CA ASP A 42 -14.68 4.79 -12.13
C ASP A 42 -15.16 3.47 -11.48
N SER A 43 -14.28 2.47 -11.40
CA SER A 43 -14.58 1.15 -10.86
C SER A 43 -13.60 0.74 -9.76
N PRO A 44 -13.50 1.48 -8.63
CA PRO A 44 -12.47 1.28 -7.60
C PRO A 44 -12.62 -0.05 -6.83
N MET A 45 -13.79 -0.68 -6.92
CA MET A 45 -14.13 -1.93 -6.20
C MET A 45 -13.90 -3.19 -7.06
N SER A 46 -13.30 -3.04 -8.23
CA SER A 46 -13.01 -4.13 -9.13
C SER A 46 -11.72 -3.90 -9.87
N PHE A 47 -11.09 -4.99 -10.29
CA PHE A 47 -10.02 -4.94 -11.26
C PHE A 47 -10.38 -5.83 -12.44
N PHE A 48 -9.79 -5.50 -13.57
CA PHE A 48 -10.01 -6.14 -14.85
C PHE A 48 -8.73 -6.85 -15.27
N PHE A 49 -8.85 -8.03 -15.84
CA PHE A 49 -7.68 -8.83 -16.21
C PHE A 49 -7.87 -9.59 -17.52
N LYS A 50 -6.74 -9.88 -18.17
CA LYS A 50 -6.63 -10.78 -19.33
C LYS A 50 -5.61 -11.88 -19.07
N THR A 51 -5.89 -13.06 -19.63
CA THR A 51 -5.02 -14.24 -19.55
C THR A 51 -4.15 -14.39 -20.80
N SER A 52 -4.55 -13.75 -21.90
CA SER A 52 -3.79 -13.67 -23.15
C SER A 52 -3.81 -12.24 -23.69
N PHE A 53 -2.75 -11.85 -24.41
CA PHE A 53 -2.73 -10.58 -25.14
C PHE A 53 -3.70 -10.57 -26.33
N SER A 54 -4.08 -11.76 -26.82
CA SER A 54 -5.06 -11.92 -27.91
C SER A 54 -6.51 -11.76 -27.43
N ASP A 55 -6.76 -11.79 -26.11
CA ASP A 55 -8.10 -11.62 -25.56
C ASP A 55 -8.60 -10.21 -25.91
N THR A 56 -9.77 -10.10 -26.53
CA THR A 56 -10.38 -8.81 -26.87
C THR A 56 -10.97 -8.15 -25.62
N GLU A 57 -11.69 -8.93 -24.82
CA GLU A 57 -12.42 -8.49 -23.63
C GLU A 57 -11.63 -8.69 -22.34
N PHE A 58 -11.94 -7.87 -21.32
CA PHE A 58 -11.39 -8.03 -19.98
C PHE A 58 -12.36 -8.79 -19.09
N LYS A 59 -11.86 -9.76 -18.34
CA LYS A 59 -12.61 -10.40 -17.25
C LYS A 59 -12.58 -9.49 -16.02
N LYS A 60 -13.66 -9.48 -15.24
CA LYS A 60 -13.79 -8.63 -14.04
C LYS A 60 -13.72 -9.46 -12.76
N CYS A 61 -12.91 -8.99 -11.81
CA CYS A 61 -12.85 -9.51 -10.45
C CYS A 61 -13.25 -8.43 -9.45
N TRP A 62 -14.04 -8.80 -8.44
CA TRP A 62 -14.49 -7.91 -7.38
C TRP A 62 -13.55 -7.98 -6.19
N VAL A 63 -13.09 -6.82 -5.70
CA VAL A 63 -12.18 -6.73 -4.56
C VAL A 63 -12.90 -7.05 -3.23
N ASN A 64 -14.20 -6.78 -3.12
CA ASN A 64 -14.90 -6.84 -1.82
C ASN A 64 -16.31 -7.48 -1.89
N LYS A 65 -16.47 -8.55 -2.68
CA LYS A 65 -17.72 -9.33 -2.68
C LYS A 65 -17.45 -10.71 -2.11
N ARG A 66 -17.88 -10.95 -0.86
CA ARG A 66 -17.94 -12.30 -0.30
C ARG A 66 -19.32 -12.88 -0.55
N LYS A 67 -19.42 -13.91 -1.39
CA LYS A 67 -20.66 -14.68 -1.57
C LYS A 67 -20.87 -15.50 -0.29
N THR A 68 -21.78 -15.09 0.59
CA THR A 68 -22.15 -15.89 1.76
C THR A 68 -23.20 -16.92 1.37
N ARG A 69 -23.12 -18.16 1.91
CA ARG A 69 -23.98 -19.28 1.51
C ARG A 69 -25.46 -19.11 1.89
N ARG A 70 -25.83 -18.10 2.69
CA ARG A 70 -27.18 -17.98 3.29
C ARG A 70 -27.93 -16.68 2.99
N THR A 71 -27.26 -15.66 2.47
CA THR A 71 -27.87 -14.37 2.10
C THR A 71 -27.13 -13.87 0.86
N GLY A 72 -27.78 -13.09 0.00
CA GLY A 72 -27.21 -12.62 -1.27
C GLY A 72 -25.85 -11.91 -1.14
N VAL A 73 -25.31 -11.41 -2.26
CA VAL A 73 -24.03 -10.68 -2.29
C VAL A 73 -24.06 -9.53 -1.28
N VAL A 74 -23.33 -9.67 -0.16
CA VAL A 74 -23.15 -8.61 0.83
C VAL A 74 -21.81 -7.93 0.55
N SER A 75 -21.82 -6.61 0.39
CA SER A 75 -20.59 -5.80 0.35
C SER A 75 -20.01 -5.76 1.76
N THR A 76 -18.88 -6.44 1.98
CA THR A 76 -18.41 -6.78 3.33
C THR A 76 -17.41 -5.82 3.96
N SER A 77 -16.96 -4.76 3.28
CA SER A 77 -16.14 -3.75 3.95
C SER A 77 -16.44 -2.34 3.50
N LYS A 78 -16.57 -1.43 4.47
CA LYS A 78 -16.49 0.00 4.25
C LYS A 78 -15.03 0.31 3.96
N ILE A 79 -14.65 0.31 2.69
CA ILE A 79 -13.32 0.79 2.31
C ILE A 79 -13.22 2.23 2.81
N PRO A 80 -12.20 2.57 3.61
CA PRO A 80 -12.11 3.89 4.19
C PRO A 80 -12.05 4.94 3.08
N SER A 81 -12.85 5.99 3.21
CA SER A 81 -12.91 7.09 2.23
C SER A 81 -11.60 7.88 2.14
N ASN A 82 -10.75 7.77 3.16
CA ASN A 82 -9.45 8.42 3.25
C ASN A 82 -8.38 7.42 3.68
N LEU A 83 -7.16 7.59 3.16
CA LEU A 83 -6.00 6.81 3.60
C LEU A 83 -5.56 7.25 5.01
N SER A 84 -5.34 6.28 5.89
CA SER A 84 -4.72 6.53 7.19
C SER A 84 -3.23 6.86 7.01
N ARG A 85 -2.71 7.77 7.84
CA ARG A 85 -1.27 8.05 7.86
C ARG A 85 -0.53 6.90 8.51
N ALA A 86 0.62 6.52 7.95
CA ALA A 86 1.51 5.52 8.53
C ALA A 86 2.20 6.02 9.81
N TYR A 87 2.42 7.34 9.90
CA TYR A 87 3.09 7.97 11.04
C TYR A 87 2.31 9.19 11.51
N THR A 88 2.19 9.34 12.82
CA THR A 88 1.59 10.51 13.49
C THR A 88 2.62 11.60 13.76
N GLU A 89 3.90 11.25 13.77
CA GLU A 89 5.03 12.12 14.05
C GLU A 89 6.30 11.63 13.36
N LYS A 90 7.39 12.40 13.47
CA LYS A 90 8.71 11.95 13.01
C LYS A 90 9.19 10.81 13.91
N ILE A 91 9.73 9.76 13.30
CA ILE A 91 10.33 8.66 14.03
C ILE A 91 11.59 9.19 14.75
N PRO A 92 11.67 9.11 16.09
CA PRO A 92 12.84 9.57 16.82
C PRO A 92 14.03 8.65 16.56
N LEU A 93 15.24 9.22 16.55
CA LEU A 93 16.46 8.43 16.57
C LEU A 93 16.70 7.90 17.98
N SER A 94 17.18 6.66 18.08
CA SER A 94 17.68 6.12 19.35
C SER A 94 18.95 6.85 19.79
N ASP A 95 19.19 6.91 21.10
CA ASP A 95 20.37 7.60 21.66
C ASP A 95 21.68 7.02 21.13
N ALA A 96 21.74 5.70 20.93
CA ALA A 96 22.88 5.05 20.29
C ALA A 96 23.12 5.60 18.87
N LYS A 97 22.05 5.75 18.08
CA LYS A 97 22.17 6.27 16.71
C LYS A 97 22.56 7.75 16.68
N LYS A 98 22.07 8.53 17.64
CA LYS A 98 22.49 9.93 17.81
C LYS A 98 23.98 10.02 18.11
N LYS A 99 24.48 9.18 19.02
CA LYS A 99 25.90 9.12 19.35
C LYS A 99 26.77 8.74 18.15
N ASP A 100 26.36 7.74 17.37
CA ASP A 100 27.07 7.34 16.15
C ASP A 100 27.17 8.49 15.15
N ILE A 101 26.07 9.22 14.93
CA ILE A 101 26.05 10.35 14.01
C ILE A 101 26.92 11.50 14.53
N GLN A 102 26.87 11.79 15.84
CA GLN A 102 27.74 12.80 16.44
C GLN A 102 29.22 12.45 16.24
N GLU A 103 29.61 11.18 16.42
CA GLU A 103 30.98 10.73 16.19
C GLU A 103 31.41 10.91 14.72
N LEU A 104 30.51 10.69 13.75
CA LEU A 104 30.78 10.94 12.33
C LEU A 104 30.96 12.44 12.02
N VAL A 105 30.25 13.31 12.72
CA VAL A 105 30.41 14.77 12.62
C VAL A 105 31.74 15.20 13.22
N ASP A 106 32.08 14.68 14.40
CA ASP A 106 33.32 15.00 15.12
C ASP A 106 34.56 14.54 14.35
N LYS A 107 34.49 13.37 13.71
CA LYS A 107 35.52 12.85 12.80
C LYS A 107 35.55 13.55 11.44
N ASN A 108 34.68 14.54 11.22
CA ASN A 108 34.56 15.31 9.98
C ASN A 108 34.27 14.42 8.74
N VAL A 109 33.68 13.24 8.96
CA VAL A 109 33.21 12.32 7.90
C VAL A 109 31.91 12.88 7.31
N ILE A 110 31.03 13.42 8.15
CA ILE A 110 29.90 14.23 7.71
C ILE A 110 30.35 15.69 7.65
N PRO A 111 30.34 16.34 6.46
CA PRO A 111 30.64 17.75 6.35
C PRO A 111 29.77 18.62 7.27
N LYS A 112 30.39 19.60 7.94
CA LYS A 112 29.70 20.53 8.85
C LYS A 112 28.52 21.26 8.21
N SER A 113 28.59 21.53 6.91
CA SER A 113 27.47 22.12 6.15
C SER A 113 26.19 21.27 6.21
N TYR A 114 26.31 19.95 6.23
CA TYR A 114 25.16 19.05 6.37
C TYR A 114 24.69 18.95 7.83
N TYR A 115 25.58 19.14 8.80
CA TYR A 115 25.21 19.14 10.21
C TYR A 115 24.17 20.23 10.49
N ASP A 116 24.46 21.48 10.09
CA ASP A 116 23.57 22.62 10.35
C ASP A 116 22.21 22.50 9.68
N ILE A 117 22.16 21.90 8.48
CA ILE A 117 20.93 21.78 7.69
C ILE A 117 20.08 20.59 8.15
N PHE A 118 20.69 19.45 8.47
CA PHE A 118 19.98 18.18 8.61
C PHE A 118 20.04 17.55 10.01
N TYR A 119 21.15 17.67 10.72
CA TYR A 119 21.41 16.88 11.93
C TYR A 119 21.26 17.68 13.24
N LYS A 120 21.51 18.99 13.22
CA LYS A 120 21.43 19.87 14.39
C LYS A 120 20.09 19.83 15.13
N ASN A 121 18.98 19.67 14.41
CA ASN A 121 17.64 19.64 14.98
C ASN A 121 17.14 18.21 15.29
N VAL A 122 18.00 17.19 15.10
CA VAL A 122 17.65 15.76 15.22
C VAL A 122 18.52 15.06 16.26
N LEU A 123 19.76 15.52 16.44
CA LEU A 123 20.66 15.15 17.54
C LEU A 123 20.24 15.85 18.82
#